data_AF-G8BZW8-F1
#
_entry.id   AF-G8BZW8-F1
#
_cell.length_a   1.000
_cell.length_b   1.000
_cell.length_c   1.000
_cell.angle_alpha   90.00
_cell.angle_beta   90.00
_cell.angle_gamma   90.00
#
_symmetry.space_group_name_H-M   'P 1'
#
loop_
_entity.id
_entity.type
_entity.pdbx_description
1 polymer ?
#
loop_
_entity_poly.entity_id
_entity_poly.type
_entity_poly.pdbx_seq_one_letter_code
_entity_poly.pdbx_strand_id
1 'polypeptide(L)'
;MFQRNIPKSLLPKGNKDKDKDARKLGSSNETIIDESKRTTRTQYMKGPYRYIFLLFLLWIGLIHYYERSVIKRAMKKCDWKKWEKWPKGIDSYKVSLFADPQIMDAHSYPGRPFIVNYMTKALLDNYHRKNWKYAQYYLDPDGTFFLGDLFDGGRYWDDDYWHNEYKRFNSIFPKKSFRKTVMSLPGNHDIGFGDTIIESSLERFTTYFGETSSSHDVGNHTIVLVDTISLSDTKNTNISSIPKQFLTGFAKLQHKYPRILLTHVPLWRDPETQTCGPDRESNKPFPLMKGVQYQTVIDYDISQEVLNDIQPIVLFSGDDHDYCKISHRYQANGKEKVAEEITVKSCAMNMGINRPAIQLLSLYNPSGSLREDTYQTNICYLPNPYTPLKMYSFMAILSFSALVFIHFFPKEFNNILVSRIEKTLKKEKDYLPLPVTMPSGLRTIMDGSIFLVDDNTKTMDFFFSLTILTIAVLLIFISYFTNI
;
A
#
# COMPACT_ATOMS: atom_id res chain seq x y z
N MET A 1 -18.86 20.35 -63.98
CA MET A 1 -18.73 20.89 -65.34
C MET A 1 -18.95 19.75 -66.32
N PHE A 2 -20.05 19.83 -67.08
CA PHE A 2 -20.42 19.09 -68.30
C PHE A 2 -20.51 17.55 -68.35
N GLN A 3 -21.76 17.07 -68.45
CA GLN A 3 -22.17 15.91 -69.25
C GLN A 3 -21.97 16.16 -70.76
N ARG A 4 -21.78 15.06 -71.52
CA ARG A 4 -22.20 14.73 -72.92
C ARG A 4 -21.12 13.81 -73.54
N ASN A 5 -21.38 12.67 -74.19
CA ASN A 5 -22.31 12.41 -75.30
C ASN A 5 -22.58 10.90 -75.50
N ILE A 6 -23.76 10.63 -76.07
CA ILE A 6 -24.31 9.41 -76.69
C ILE A 6 -23.97 9.43 -78.21
N PRO A 7 -23.85 8.32 -78.99
CA PRO A 7 -24.98 7.77 -79.79
C PRO A 7 -24.99 6.23 -79.97
N LYS A 8 -26.15 5.56 -79.87
CA LYS A 8 -27.03 5.02 -80.97
C LYS A 8 -26.32 3.98 -81.87
N SER A 9 -26.90 2.88 -82.31
CA SER A 9 -28.26 2.30 -82.36
C SER A 9 -28.11 0.98 -83.13
N LEU A 10 -29.03 0.03 -82.97
CA LEU A 10 -29.64 -0.75 -84.07
C LEU A 10 -30.66 -1.73 -83.49
N LEU A 11 -31.94 -1.41 -83.67
CA LEU A 11 -33.05 -2.36 -83.77
C LEU A 11 -33.45 -2.41 -85.24
N PRO A 12 -34.08 -3.51 -85.73
CA PRO A 12 -35.53 -3.40 -85.89
C PRO A 12 -36.36 -4.71 -85.79
N LYS A 13 -37.63 -4.51 -85.38
CA LYS A 13 -38.91 -5.16 -85.80
C LYS A 13 -39.10 -6.64 -85.44
N GLY A 14 -40.21 -7.13 -84.87
CA GLY A 14 -41.66 -6.84 -84.98
C GLY A 14 -42.33 -8.22 -85.19
N ASN A 15 -43.42 -8.66 -84.55
CA ASN A 15 -44.82 -8.22 -84.72
C ASN A 15 -45.75 -9.12 -83.85
N LYS A 16 -46.83 -8.52 -83.28
CA LYS A 16 -48.25 -8.95 -83.03
C LYS A 16 -48.63 -10.45 -82.97
N ASP A 17 -49.64 -10.95 -82.25
CA ASP A 17 -50.92 -10.42 -81.73
C ASP A 17 -51.58 -11.52 -80.83
N LYS A 18 -52.41 -11.11 -79.84
CA LYS A 18 -53.72 -11.72 -79.40
C LYS A 18 -53.79 -13.17 -78.89
N ASP A 19 -54.67 -13.59 -77.99
CA ASP A 19 -55.67 -13.04 -77.06
C ASP A 19 -56.26 -14.28 -76.32
N LYS A 20 -56.94 -14.05 -75.18
CA LYS A 20 -57.91 -14.94 -74.50
C LYS A 20 -57.50 -15.93 -73.40
N ASP A 21 -58.26 -15.75 -72.32
CA ASP A 21 -58.91 -16.72 -71.43
C ASP A 21 -58.39 -16.89 -70.00
N ALA A 22 -59.19 -16.29 -69.12
CA ALA A 22 -59.21 -16.37 -67.68
C ALA A 22 -59.70 -17.73 -67.19
N ARG A 23 -59.04 -18.24 -66.13
CA ARG A 23 -59.58 -18.83 -64.89
C ARG A 23 -58.63 -19.92 -64.38
N LYS A 24 -58.00 -19.69 -63.23
CA LYS A 24 -58.27 -20.46 -61.99
C LYS A 24 -57.24 -20.16 -60.88
N LEU A 25 -57.83 -19.96 -59.70
CA LEU A 25 -57.37 -20.30 -58.35
C LEU A 25 -56.07 -19.70 -57.82
N GLY A 26 -56.24 -18.97 -56.72
CA GLY A 26 -55.18 -18.33 -55.97
C GLY A 26 -54.24 -19.28 -55.24
N SER A 27 -53.06 -18.75 -54.98
CA SER A 27 -52.15 -19.17 -53.93
C SER A 27 -51.50 -17.90 -53.39
N SER A 28 -51.84 -17.57 -52.15
CA SER A 28 -51.22 -16.51 -51.37
C SER A 28 -49.79 -16.91 -51.00
N ASN A 29 -48.80 -16.28 -51.62
CA ASN A 29 -47.42 -16.33 -51.14
C ASN A 29 -47.29 -15.42 -49.92
N GLU A 30 -47.52 -15.97 -48.73
CA GLU A 30 -46.97 -15.40 -47.50
C GLU A 30 -45.46 -15.65 -47.47
N THR A 31 -44.71 -14.55 -47.55
CA THR A 31 -43.29 -14.48 -47.21
C THR A 31 -43.05 -14.99 -45.80
N ILE A 32 -42.49 -16.21 -45.70
CA ILE A 32 -41.91 -16.75 -44.46
C ILE A 32 -40.71 -15.87 -44.10
N ILE A 33 -40.88 -15.00 -43.11
CA ILE A 33 -39.79 -14.31 -42.45
C ILE A 33 -39.06 -15.35 -41.60
N ASP A 34 -37.84 -15.66 -42.02
CA ASP A 34 -36.89 -16.55 -41.37
C ASP A 34 -36.63 -16.14 -39.91
N GLU A 35 -37.31 -16.81 -38.96
CA GLU A 35 -37.12 -16.69 -37.51
C GLU A 35 -35.76 -17.21 -37.02
N SER A 36 -34.91 -17.80 -37.88
CA SER A 36 -33.64 -18.40 -37.45
C SER A 36 -32.57 -17.39 -37.02
N LYS A 37 -32.70 -16.11 -37.39
CA LYS A 37 -31.67 -15.09 -37.10
C LYS A 37 -31.82 -14.38 -35.75
N ARG A 38 -32.94 -14.57 -35.02
CA ARG A 38 -33.13 -13.94 -33.69
C ARG A 38 -32.64 -14.84 -32.54
N THR A 39 -32.44 -16.12 -32.80
CA THR A 39 -32.07 -17.17 -31.82
C THR A 39 -30.56 -17.24 -31.55
N THR A 40 -29.73 -16.71 -32.45
CA THR A 40 -28.26 -16.80 -32.33
C THR A 40 -27.67 -15.83 -31.32
N ARG A 41 -28.32 -14.70 -31.01
CA ARG A 41 -27.76 -13.70 -30.07
C ARG A 41 -27.89 -14.11 -28.59
N THR A 42 -28.86 -14.96 -28.26
CA THR A 42 -29.10 -15.49 -26.90
C THR A 42 -28.34 -16.80 -26.61
N GLN A 43 -27.78 -17.45 -27.63
CA GLN A 43 -27.03 -18.69 -27.47
C GLN A 43 -25.60 -18.46 -26.95
N TYR A 44 -25.00 -17.30 -27.22
CA TYR A 44 -23.64 -16.94 -26.78
C TYR A 44 -23.43 -16.83 -25.27
N MET A 45 -24.49 -16.94 -24.47
CA MET A 45 -24.39 -16.87 -23.01
C MET A 45 -24.74 -18.20 -22.31
N LYS A 46 -24.99 -19.30 -23.03
CA LYS A 46 -25.12 -20.65 -22.45
C LYS A 46 -23.76 -21.33 -22.26
N GLY A 47 -22.81 -20.61 -21.65
CA GLY A 47 -21.45 -21.09 -21.48
C GLY A 47 -20.86 -20.71 -20.11
N PRO A 48 -19.73 -21.32 -19.72
CA PRO A 48 -19.09 -21.13 -18.42
C PRO A 48 -18.65 -19.66 -18.18
N TYR A 49 -18.63 -18.82 -19.22
CA TYR A 49 -18.23 -17.41 -19.18
C TYR A 49 -18.98 -16.55 -18.17
N ARG A 50 -20.24 -16.87 -17.85
CA ARG A 50 -21.00 -16.16 -16.80
C ARG A 50 -20.33 -16.31 -15.43
N TYR A 51 -19.86 -17.52 -15.12
CA TYR A 51 -19.18 -17.81 -13.86
C TYR A 51 -17.78 -17.20 -13.83
N ILE A 52 -17.08 -17.17 -14.96
CA ILE A 52 -15.82 -16.43 -15.08
C ILE A 52 -16.03 -14.94 -14.79
N PHE A 53 -17.08 -14.35 -15.36
CA PHE A 53 -17.44 -12.96 -15.09
C PHE A 53 -17.80 -12.71 -13.62
N LEU A 54 -18.55 -13.63 -12.99
CA LEU A 54 -18.85 -13.54 -11.54
C LEU A 54 -17.57 -13.65 -10.69
N LEU A 55 -16.69 -14.61 -10.97
CA LEU A 55 -15.38 -14.73 -10.30
C LEU A 55 -14.57 -13.45 -10.49
N PHE A 56 -14.56 -12.88 -11.69
CA PHE A 56 -13.89 -11.62 -11.98
C PHE A 56 -14.47 -10.45 -11.15
N LEU A 57 -15.80 -10.32 -11.02
CA LEU A 57 -16.41 -9.32 -10.15
C LEU A 57 -16.06 -9.52 -8.67
N LEU A 58 -16.01 -10.76 -8.20
CA LEU A 58 -15.56 -11.08 -6.84
C LEU A 58 -14.11 -10.67 -6.63
N TRP A 59 -13.22 -10.91 -7.61
CA TRP A 59 -11.84 -10.43 -7.59
C TRP A 59 -11.75 -8.91 -7.53
N ILE A 60 -12.53 -8.18 -8.34
CA ILE A 60 -12.60 -6.71 -8.27
C ILE A 60 -12.98 -6.27 -6.86
N GLY A 61 -14.05 -6.85 -6.29
CA GLY A 61 -14.52 -6.50 -4.95
C GLY A 61 -13.48 -6.78 -3.88
N LEU A 62 -12.82 -7.94 -3.94
CA LEU A 62 -11.79 -8.36 -2.99
C LEU A 62 -10.56 -7.44 -3.04
N ILE A 63 -10.03 -7.20 -4.24
CA ILE A 63 -8.86 -6.32 -4.44
C ILE A 63 -9.22 -4.89 -4.02
N HIS A 64 -10.37 -4.36 -4.43
CA HIS A 64 -10.82 -3.04 -4.01
C HIS A 64 -10.94 -2.92 -2.48
N TYR A 65 -11.47 -3.96 -1.83
CA TYR A 65 -11.61 -3.98 -0.40
C TYR A 65 -10.26 -3.87 0.32
N TYR A 66 -9.27 -4.68 -0.07
CA TYR A 66 -7.95 -4.68 0.58
C TYR A 66 -7.04 -3.54 0.13
N GLU A 67 -7.01 -3.20 -1.16
CA GLU A 67 -6.13 -2.16 -1.71
C GLU A 67 -6.67 -0.74 -1.54
N ARG A 68 -7.91 -0.55 -1.08
CA ARG A 68 -8.50 0.80 -0.87
C ARG A 68 -9.26 0.92 0.44
N SER A 69 -10.23 0.04 0.69
CA SER A 69 -11.15 0.20 1.81
C SER A 69 -10.50 -0.07 3.16
N VAL A 70 -9.67 -1.12 3.27
CA VAL A 70 -8.96 -1.47 4.51
C VAL A 70 -7.98 -0.36 4.90
N ILE A 71 -7.18 0.14 3.96
CA ILE A 71 -6.20 1.20 4.21
C ILE A 71 -6.90 2.50 4.63
N LYS A 72 -7.99 2.87 3.94
CA LYS A 72 -8.83 4.01 4.34
C LYS A 72 -9.32 3.90 5.78
N ARG A 73 -9.81 2.73 6.17
CA ARG A 73 -10.28 2.49 7.55
C ARG A 73 -9.15 2.55 8.57
N ALA A 74 -7.98 2.02 8.23
CA ALA A 74 -6.79 2.11 9.08
C ALA A 74 -6.42 3.58 9.35
N MET A 75 -6.28 4.40 8.30
CA MET A 75 -5.97 5.83 8.49
C MET A 75 -7.06 6.57 9.27
N LYS A 76 -8.34 6.34 8.94
CA LYS A 76 -9.46 6.94 9.68
C LYS A 76 -9.52 6.52 11.15
N LYS A 77 -8.93 5.38 11.54
CA LYS A 77 -8.86 4.99 12.95
C LYS A 77 -7.92 5.91 13.72
N CYS A 78 -6.88 6.41 13.06
CA CYS A 78 -5.86 7.30 13.61
C CYS A 78 -6.17 8.79 13.46
N ASP A 79 -7.37 9.14 12.97
CA ASP A 79 -7.82 10.53 12.81
C ASP A 79 -7.56 11.32 14.09
N TRP A 80 -6.86 12.45 13.95
CA TRP A 80 -6.41 13.34 15.03
C TRP A 80 -7.52 13.64 16.04
N LYS A 81 -8.75 13.89 15.56
CA LYS A 81 -9.90 14.25 16.40
C LYS A 81 -10.33 13.16 17.38
N LYS A 82 -9.88 11.92 17.20
CA LYS A 82 -10.27 10.78 18.04
C LYS A 82 -9.42 10.63 19.30
N TRP A 83 -8.21 11.17 19.29
CA TRP A 83 -7.25 10.95 20.38
C TRP A 83 -6.62 12.25 20.89
N GLU A 84 -6.63 13.32 20.10
CA GLU A 84 -6.22 14.64 20.57
C GLU A 84 -7.16 15.14 21.68
N LYS A 85 -6.55 15.58 22.78
CA LYS A 85 -7.20 16.15 23.96
C LYS A 85 -6.88 17.64 24.09
N TRP A 86 -6.87 18.35 22.97
CA TRP A 86 -6.74 19.81 22.96
C TRP A 86 -8.12 20.48 23.17
N PRO A 87 -8.16 21.71 23.70
CA PRO A 87 -9.41 22.46 23.78
C PRO A 87 -10.12 22.58 22.42
N LYS A 88 -11.45 22.61 22.42
CA LYS A 88 -12.26 22.58 21.19
C LYS A 88 -11.94 23.78 20.27
N GLY A 89 -11.77 23.51 18.98
CA GLY A 89 -11.57 24.54 17.95
C GLY A 89 -10.11 24.92 17.72
N ILE A 90 -9.17 24.30 18.41
CA ILE A 90 -7.73 24.47 18.17
C ILE A 90 -7.28 23.59 17.01
N ASP A 91 -6.46 24.15 16.13
CA ASP A 91 -5.71 23.40 15.14
C ASP A 91 -4.28 23.18 15.66
N SER A 92 -3.97 21.94 15.95
CA SER A 92 -2.62 21.47 16.32
C SER A 92 -1.74 21.35 15.08
N TYR A 93 -0.43 21.50 15.26
CA TYR A 93 0.53 21.16 14.22
C TYR A 93 0.78 19.65 14.24
N LYS A 94 0.51 18.98 13.12
CA LYS A 94 0.45 17.53 13.02
C LYS A 94 1.71 16.97 12.39
N VAL A 95 2.35 16.04 13.07
CA VAL A 95 3.61 15.42 12.64
C VAL A 95 3.43 13.91 12.52
N SER A 96 3.92 13.32 11.44
CA SER A 96 4.02 11.87 11.26
C SER A 96 5.47 11.42 11.20
N LEU A 97 5.84 10.43 12.01
CA LEU A 97 7.17 9.82 12.00
C LEU A 97 7.11 8.44 11.34
N PHE A 98 8.01 8.22 10.37
CA PHE A 98 8.16 6.96 9.65
C PHE A 98 9.53 6.37 9.99
N ALA A 99 9.57 5.22 10.65
CA ALA A 99 10.81 4.51 10.95
C ALA A 99 10.99 3.32 9.99
N ASP A 100 12.25 3.05 9.65
CA ASP A 100 12.74 1.85 8.96
C ASP A 100 11.86 1.43 7.77
N PRO A 101 11.66 2.31 6.76
CA PRO A 101 10.96 1.91 5.54
C PRO A 101 11.75 0.85 4.75
N GLN A 102 13.08 0.79 4.88
CA GLN A 102 14.00 -0.24 4.36
C GLN A 102 13.53 -0.86 3.05
N ILE A 103 13.50 -0.04 1.99
CA ILE A 103 13.03 -0.53 0.70
C ILE A 103 13.94 -1.68 0.23
N MET A 104 13.34 -2.85 0.03
CA MET A 104 14.08 -4.07 -0.33
C MET A 104 14.79 -3.91 -1.67
N ASP A 105 16.01 -4.43 -1.75
CA ASP A 105 16.85 -4.41 -2.94
C ASP A 105 16.97 -5.81 -3.59
N ALA A 106 17.85 -5.96 -4.59
CA ALA A 106 18.07 -7.24 -5.26
C ALA A 106 18.92 -8.25 -4.45
N HIS A 107 19.65 -7.75 -3.44
CA HIS A 107 20.63 -8.45 -2.61
C HIS A 107 20.09 -8.83 -1.22
N SER A 108 18.94 -8.29 -0.79
CA SER A 108 18.29 -8.57 0.50
C SER A 108 18.09 -10.06 0.79
N TYR A 109 17.86 -10.88 -0.26
CA TYR A 109 17.67 -12.33 -0.13
C TYR A 109 18.47 -13.08 -1.21
N PRO A 110 19.78 -13.30 -0.99
CA PRO A 110 20.63 -13.98 -1.95
C PRO A 110 20.18 -15.44 -2.12
N GLY A 111 20.20 -15.95 -3.35
CA GLY A 111 19.80 -17.32 -3.68
C GLY A 111 18.32 -17.51 -4.05
N ARG A 112 17.48 -16.47 -3.96
CA ARG A 112 16.11 -16.54 -4.48
C ARG A 112 16.07 -16.33 -6.01
N PRO A 113 15.15 -17.01 -6.73
CA PRO A 113 14.96 -16.76 -8.16
C PRO A 113 14.63 -15.28 -8.44
N PHE A 114 15.22 -14.70 -9.48
CA PHE A 114 15.05 -13.29 -9.85
C PHE A 114 13.58 -12.87 -9.92
N ILE A 115 12.72 -13.70 -10.52
CA ILE A 115 11.29 -13.41 -10.64
C ILE A 115 10.60 -13.28 -9.27
N VAL A 116 11.01 -14.09 -8.29
CA VAL A 116 10.46 -14.04 -6.92
C VAL A 116 10.90 -12.76 -6.23
N ASN A 117 12.17 -12.38 -6.37
CA ASN A 117 12.68 -11.12 -5.82
C ASN A 117 11.99 -9.91 -6.47
N TYR A 118 11.81 -9.92 -7.79
CA TYR A 118 11.10 -8.87 -8.51
C TYR A 118 9.65 -8.71 -8.01
N MET A 119 8.91 -9.83 -7.91
CA MET A 119 7.51 -9.80 -7.44
C MET A 119 7.42 -9.37 -5.97
N THR A 120 8.36 -9.80 -5.14
CA THR A 120 8.45 -9.37 -3.73
C THR A 120 8.71 -7.87 -3.65
N LYS A 121 9.67 -7.35 -4.44
CA LYS A 121 9.99 -5.92 -4.54
C LYS A 121 8.76 -5.10 -4.92
N ALA A 122 8.03 -5.53 -5.96
CA ALA A 122 6.82 -4.86 -6.42
C ALA A 122 5.70 -4.84 -5.36
N LEU A 123 5.55 -5.94 -4.60
CA LEU A 123 4.58 -6.02 -3.50
C LEU A 123 4.92 -5.05 -2.37
N LEU A 124 6.19 -5.03 -1.93
CA LEU A 124 6.67 -4.14 -0.88
C LEU A 124 6.52 -2.67 -1.28
N ASP A 125 6.91 -2.32 -2.50
CA ASP A 125 6.75 -0.96 -3.04
C ASP A 125 5.30 -0.52 -3.07
N ASN A 126 4.41 -1.41 -3.52
CA ASN A 126 2.98 -1.13 -3.52
C ASN A 126 2.46 -0.91 -2.08
N TYR A 127 2.92 -1.71 -1.12
CA TYR A 127 2.56 -1.56 0.28
C TYR A 127 3.00 -0.20 0.83
N HIS A 128 4.24 0.22 0.60
CA HIS A 128 4.70 1.54 1.02
C HIS A 128 3.95 2.67 0.32
N ARG A 129 3.86 2.63 -1.02
CA ARG A 129 3.24 3.69 -1.83
C ARG A 129 1.79 3.95 -1.44
N LYS A 130 1.00 2.88 -1.23
CA LYS A 130 -0.41 3.01 -0.86
C LYS A 130 -0.59 3.55 0.55
N ASN A 131 0.21 3.06 1.52
CA ASN A 131 0.14 3.55 2.89
C ASN A 131 0.60 4.99 3.00
N TRP A 132 1.70 5.35 2.31
CA TRP A 132 2.17 6.74 2.20
C TRP A 132 1.08 7.65 1.64
N LYS A 133 0.54 7.33 0.46
CA LYS A 133 -0.52 8.14 -0.17
C LYS A 133 -1.72 8.34 0.76
N TYR A 134 -2.15 7.29 1.43
CA TYR A 134 -3.33 7.36 2.29
C TYR A 134 -3.06 8.10 3.59
N ALA A 135 -1.86 7.95 4.18
CA ALA A 135 -1.44 8.75 5.32
C ALA A 135 -1.42 10.25 4.95
N GLN A 136 -0.76 10.60 3.85
CA GLN A 136 -0.66 11.98 3.36
C GLN A 136 -2.00 12.60 2.92
N TYR A 137 -2.99 11.76 2.58
CA TYR A 137 -4.33 12.21 2.17
C TYR A 137 -5.33 12.29 3.33
N TYR A 138 -5.41 11.25 4.17
CA TYR A 138 -6.43 11.16 5.23
C TYR A 138 -5.96 11.75 6.56
N LEU A 139 -4.67 11.61 6.88
CA LEU A 139 -4.10 12.23 8.07
C LEU A 139 -3.60 13.65 7.76
N ASP A 140 -3.14 13.89 6.52
CA ASP A 140 -2.67 15.19 6.05
C ASP A 140 -1.76 15.92 7.05
N PRO A 141 -0.64 15.30 7.46
CA PRO A 141 0.28 15.90 8.42
C PRO A 141 0.91 17.18 7.87
N ASP A 142 1.17 18.14 8.73
CA ASP A 142 1.90 19.37 8.40
C ASP A 142 3.40 19.10 8.19
N GLY A 143 3.96 18.17 8.97
CA GLY A 143 5.34 17.70 8.85
C GLY A 143 5.46 16.17 8.86
N THR A 144 6.39 15.64 8.07
CA THR A 144 6.76 14.23 8.07
C THR A 144 8.27 14.06 8.23
N PHE A 145 8.69 13.19 9.13
CA PHE A 145 10.11 12.92 9.42
C PHE A 145 10.37 11.41 9.31
N PHE A 146 11.44 11.05 8.62
CA PHE A 146 11.93 9.67 8.56
C PHE A 146 13.02 9.46 9.60
N LEU A 147 12.99 8.30 10.27
CA LEU A 147 13.91 7.95 11.36
C LEU A 147 14.97 6.94 10.90
N GLY A 148 15.64 7.23 9.79
CA GLY A 148 16.70 6.39 9.24
C GLY A 148 16.23 5.11 8.56
N ASP A 149 17.22 4.36 8.08
CA ASP A 149 17.08 3.09 7.38
C ASP A 149 16.13 3.20 6.19
N LEU A 150 16.45 4.15 5.31
CA LEU A 150 15.69 4.39 4.09
C LEU A 150 15.79 3.20 3.14
N PHE A 151 16.98 2.61 3.10
CA PHE A 151 17.35 1.48 2.24
C PHE A 151 17.73 0.26 3.07
N ASP A 152 17.53 -0.95 2.53
CA ASP A 152 18.01 -2.18 3.16
C ASP A 152 19.53 -2.42 2.95
N GLY A 153 20.09 -1.97 1.82
CA GLY A 153 21.49 -2.21 1.46
C GLY A 153 22.30 -0.95 1.14
N GLY A 154 21.75 0.25 1.43
CA GLY A 154 22.23 1.54 0.91
C GLY A 154 23.73 1.79 1.04
N ARG A 155 24.32 1.34 2.14
CA ARG A 155 25.74 1.52 2.45
C ARG A 155 26.71 0.76 1.56
N TYR A 156 26.30 -0.33 0.91
CA TYR A 156 27.20 -1.20 0.13
C TYR A 156 27.10 -1.00 -1.39
N TRP A 157 26.16 -0.19 -1.85
CA TRP A 157 25.93 -0.02 -3.29
C TRP A 157 26.92 0.95 -3.92
N ASP A 158 27.24 0.70 -5.19
CA ASP A 158 27.84 1.69 -6.06
C ASP A 158 26.87 2.86 -6.33
N ASP A 159 27.42 3.96 -6.84
CA ASP A 159 26.67 5.21 -7.02
C ASP A 159 25.53 5.09 -8.02
N ASP A 160 25.70 4.31 -9.10
CA ASP A 160 24.67 4.14 -10.13
C ASP A 160 23.48 3.36 -9.60
N TYR A 161 23.75 2.24 -8.90
CA TYR A 161 22.70 1.47 -8.24
C TYR A 161 22.00 2.30 -7.17
N TRP A 162 22.77 2.97 -6.32
CA TRP A 162 22.23 3.82 -5.25
C TRP A 162 21.36 4.94 -5.80
N HIS A 163 21.78 5.60 -6.88
CA HIS A 163 21.00 6.69 -7.49
C HIS A 163 19.66 6.20 -8.07
N ASN A 164 19.62 4.99 -8.63
CA ASN A 164 18.38 4.37 -9.08
C ASN A 164 17.44 4.05 -7.92
N GLU A 165 17.98 3.54 -6.82
CA GLU A 165 17.21 3.25 -5.61
C GLU A 165 16.76 4.53 -4.90
N TYR A 166 17.54 5.61 -4.93
CA TYR A 166 17.13 6.95 -4.50
C TYR A 166 15.94 7.49 -5.31
N LYS A 167 15.97 7.37 -6.65
CA LYS A 167 14.82 7.73 -7.51
C LYS A 167 13.60 6.89 -7.17
N ARG A 168 13.78 5.58 -6.96
CA ARG A 168 12.71 4.67 -6.54
C ARG A 168 12.13 5.09 -5.20
N PHE A 169 12.95 5.36 -4.19
CA PHE A 169 12.52 5.80 -2.87
C PHE A 169 11.65 7.06 -2.97
N ASN A 170 12.10 8.07 -3.70
CA ASN A 170 11.32 9.31 -3.91
C ASN A 170 10.03 9.09 -4.72
N SER A 171 9.97 8.04 -5.56
CA SER A 171 8.74 7.65 -6.26
C SER A 171 7.74 6.91 -5.36
N ILE A 172 8.23 6.24 -4.31
CA ILE A 172 7.41 5.54 -3.32
C ILE A 172 6.88 6.54 -2.27
N PHE A 173 7.73 7.47 -1.85
CA PHE A 173 7.45 8.49 -0.84
C PHE A 173 7.55 9.91 -1.42
N PRO A 174 6.73 10.27 -2.42
CA PRO A 174 6.78 11.61 -3.01
C PRO A 174 6.42 12.68 -1.97
N LYS A 175 7.22 13.74 -1.92
CA LYS A 175 6.99 14.89 -1.03
C LYS A 175 5.73 15.64 -1.46
N LYS A 176 4.85 15.94 -0.50
CA LYS A 176 3.63 16.71 -0.75
C LYS A 176 3.95 18.21 -0.74
N SER A 177 3.53 18.93 -1.78
CA SER A 177 3.74 20.39 -1.86
C SER A 177 3.19 21.11 -0.64
N PHE A 178 3.89 22.13 -0.16
CA PHE A 178 3.56 22.93 1.03
C PHE A 178 3.50 22.16 2.36
N ARG A 179 3.90 20.88 2.39
CA ARG A 179 4.13 20.12 3.62
C ARG A 179 5.62 19.91 3.82
N LYS A 180 6.07 19.92 5.08
CA LYS A 180 7.49 19.66 5.39
C LYS A 180 7.76 18.16 5.35
N THR A 181 8.79 17.73 4.65
CA THR A 181 9.23 16.33 4.64
C THR A 181 10.74 16.27 4.80
N VAL A 182 11.20 15.66 5.90
CA VAL A 182 12.61 15.52 6.26
C VAL A 182 12.99 14.05 6.22
N MET A 183 14.04 13.74 5.47
CA MET A 183 14.54 12.38 5.21
C MET A 183 16.05 12.28 5.47
N SER A 184 16.63 13.27 6.16
CA SER A 184 18.08 13.40 6.30
C SER A 184 18.66 12.70 7.52
N LEU A 185 17.85 12.10 8.40
CA LEU A 185 18.37 11.28 9.49
C LEU A 185 18.76 9.91 8.90
N PRO A 186 20.05 9.54 8.86
CA PRO A 186 20.47 8.25 8.33
C PRO A 186 20.21 7.14 9.33
N GLY A 187 20.05 5.91 8.83
CA GLY A 187 20.19 4.71 9.65
C GLY A 187 21.45 3.92 9.36
N ASN A 188 21.68 2.85 10.13
CA ASN A 188 22.90 2.05 9.97
C ASN A 188 22.90 1.31 8.63
N HIS A 189 21.73 1.05 8.04
CA HIS A 189 21.66 0.46 6.72
C HIS A 189 22.03 1.42 5.58
N ASP A 190 21.92 2.72 5.82
CA ASP A 190 22.22 3.77 4.85
C ASP A 190 23.73 4.10 4.80
N ILE A 191 24.40 4.17 5.96
CA ILE A 191 25.79 4.69 6.05
C ILE A 191 26.79 3.78 6.79
N GLY A 192 26.35 2.69 7.42
CA GLY A 192 27.17 1.89 8.34
C GLY A 192 27.01 2.33 9.80
N PHE A 193 27.92 1.91 10.70
CA PHE A 193 27.79 2.25 12.13
C PHE A 193 29.13 2.52 12.82
N GLY A 194 29.19 3.61 13.60
CA GLY A 194 30.34 4.01 14.43
C GLY A 194 31.66 3.94 13.67
N ASP A 195 32.66 3.29 14.26
CA ASP A 195 33.99 3.01 13.69
C ASP A 195 34.03 2.38 12.30
N THR A 196 32.89 1.89 11.80
CA THR A 196 32.76 1.15 10.53
C THR A 196 31.84 1.85 9.54
N ILE A 197 31.59 3.13 9.71
CA ILE A 197 30.90 3.96 8.73
C ILE A 197 31.66 3.93 7.39
N ILE A 198 30.91 3.88 6.31
CA ILE A 198 31.44 3.96 4.96
C ILE A 198 31.38 5.43 4.53
N GLU A 199 32.54 6.10 4.51
CA GLU A 199 32.65 7.54 4.25
C GLU A 199 31.97 7.98 2.95
N SER A 200 32.16 7.24 1.86
CA SER A 200 31.51 7.54 0.57
C SER A 200 29.99 7.41 0.65
N SER A 201 29.48 6.47 1.44
CA SER A 201 28.04 6.30 1.65
C SER A 201 27.46 7.42 2.50
N LEU A 202 28.19 7.89 3.53
CA LEU A 202 27.82 9.06 4.31
C LEU A 202 27.82 10.34 3.46
N GLU A 203 28.88 10.59 2.69
CA GLU A 203 28.99 11.75 1.80
C GLU A 203 27.85 11.77 0.78
N ARG A 204 27.59 10.63 0.14
CA ARG A 204 26.49 10.46 -0.81
C ARG A 204 25.13 10.68 -0.15
N PHE A 205 24.90 10.09 1.02
CA PHE A 205 23.64 10.27 1.75
C PHE A 205 23.39 11.75 2.07
N THR A 206 24.38 12.44 2.65
CA THR A 206 24.30 13.86 3.00
C THR A 206 24.07 14.73 1.76
N THR A 207 24.73 14.42 0.64
CA THR A 207 24.57 15.18 -0.62
C THR A 207 23.13 15.17 -1.14
N TYR A 208 22.42 14.04 -1.02
CA TYR A 208 21.10 13.87 -1.62
C TYR A 208 19.93 14.06 -0.66
N PHE A 209 20.11 13.79 0.63
CA PHE A 209 19.08 13.92 1.66
C PHE A 209 19.25 15.16 2.54
N GLY A 210 20.46 15.72 2.63
CA GLY A 210 20.81 16.88 3.44
C GLY A 210 21.58 16.51 4.71
N GLU A 211 21.86 17.51 5.53
CA GLU A 211 22.61 17.36 6.80
C GLU A 211 21.99 16.30 7.73
N THR A 212 22.84 15.40 8.23
CA THR A 212 22.42 14.26 9.06
C THR A 212 22.03 14.67 10.48
N SER A 213 22.59 15.79 10.95
CA SER A 213 22.17 16.46 12.19
C SER A 213 21.62 17.84 11.87
N SER A 214 20.40 18.14 12.31
CA SER A 214 19.73 19.39 11.97
C SER A 214 18.63 19.75 12.97
N SER A 215 18.17 21.00 12.96
CA SER A 215 17.06 21.46 13.79
C SER A 215 15.96 22.12 12.95
N HIS A 216 14.72 21.97 13.40
CA HIS A 216 13.54 22.39 12.68
C HIS A 216 12.47 22.94 13.61
N ASP A 217 12.27 24.26 13.54
CA ASP A 217 11.18 24.90 14.26
C ASP A 217 9.85 24.68 13.55
N VAL A 218 8.94 23.96 14.22
CA VAL A 218 7.60 23.62 13.72
C VAL A 218 6.59 23.62 14.86
N GLY A 219 5.40 24.19 14.66
CA GLY A 219 4.33 24.18 15.68
C GLY A 219 4.74 24.73 17.05
N ASN A 220 5.64 25.73 17.11
CA ASN A 220 6.25 26.25 18.35
C ASN A 220 6.99 25.19 19.18
N HIS A 221 7.62 24.24 18.49
CA HIS A 221 8.55 23.24 18.99
C HIS A 221 9.80 23.26 18.11
N THR A 222 10.92 22.76 18.64
CA THR A 222 12.13 22.51 17.85
C THR A 222 12.36 21.01 17.77
N ILE A 223 12.17 20.44 16.58
CA ILE A 223 12.52 19.04 16.31
C ILE A 223 14.01 18.99 15.95
N VAL A 224 14.78 18.16 16.65
CA VAL A 224 16.23 18.05 16.51
C VAL A 224 16.58 16.64 16.05
N LEU A 225 17.21 16.52 14.88
CA LEU A 225 17.74 15.28 14.35
C LEU A 225 19.21 15.22 14.75
N VAL A 226 19.63 14.08 15.30
CA VAL A 226 21.04 13.86 15.67
C VAL A 226 21.51 12.56 15.06
N ASP A 227 22.59 12.65 14.29
CA ASP A 227 23.31 11.51 13.75
C ASP A 227 24.16 10.87 14.84
N THR A 228 23.49 10.09 15.69
CA THR A 228 24.13 9.36 16.78
C THR A 228 25.00 8.22 16.29
N ILE A 229 24.84 7.81 15.03
CA ILE A 229 25.64 6.76 14.39
C ILE A 229 27.04 7.29 14.10
N SER A 230 27.15 8.43 13.41
CA SER A 230 28.44 9.11 13.19
C SER A 230 29.05 9.61 14.49
N LEU A 231 28.23 10.04 15.45
CA LEU A 231 28.72 10.42 16.78
C LEU A 231 29.38 9.25 17.54
N SER A 232 28.98 8.01 17.23
CA SER A 232 29.54 6.78 17.82
C SER A 232 30.86 6.33 17.17
N ASP A 233 31.42 7.09 16.22
CA ASP A 233 32.74 6.80 15.65
C ASP A 233 33.88 7.28 16.58
N THR A 234 34.60 6.32 17.14
CA THR A 234 35.72 6.57 18.07
C THR A 234 37.08 6.63 17.37
N LYS A 235 37.15 6.27 16.08
CA LYS A 235 38.39 6.18 15.31
C LYS A 235 38.57 7.34 14.35
N ASN A 236 37.53 7.70 13.60
CA ASN A 236 37.58 8.78 12.63
C ASN A 236 36.95 10.05 13.20
N THR A 237 37.80 10.94 13.71
CA THR A 237 37.36 12.22 14.28
C THR A 237 36.75 13.16 13.24
N ASN A 238 37.07 13.01 11.94
CA ASN A 238 36.44 13.82 10.90
C ASN A 238 34.94 13.48 10.75
N ILE A 239 34.57 12.22 11.03
CA ILE A 239 33.17 11.78 11.02
C ILE A 239 32.47 12.21 12.31
N SER A 240 32.99 11.83 13.47
CA SER A 240 32.31 12.11 14.75
C SER A 240 32.31 13.59 15.14
N SER A 241 33.25 14.39 14.63
CA SER A 241 33.27 15.83 14.91
C SER A 241 32.10 16.59 14.28
N ILE A 242 31.49 16.11 13.19
CA ILE A 242 30.37 16.77 12.52
C ILE A 242 29.12 16.83 13.43
N PRO A 243 28.53 15.70 13.87
CA PRO A 243 27.39 15.73 14.80
C PRO A 243 27.78 16.33 16.16
N LYS A 244 29.04 16.17 16.61
CA LYS A 244 29.51 16.80 17.85
C LYS A 244 29.56 18.32 17.78
N GLN A 245 29.99 18.89 16.66
CA GLN A 245 29.96 20.34 16.44
C GLN A 245 28.52 20.87 16.39
N PHE A 246 27.61 20.12 15.76
CA PHE A 246 26.18 20.44 15.80
C PHE A 246 25.64 20.45 17.24
N LEU A 247 25.87 19.40 18.03
CA LEU A 247 25.41 19.31 19.42
C LEU A 247 25.96 20.43 20.30
N THR A 248 27.28 20.62 20.28
CA THR A 248 27.94 21.66 21.08
C THR A 248 27.55 23.07 20.65
N GLY A 249 27.30 23.29 19.35
CA GLY A 249 26.76 24.55 18.84
C GLY A 249 25.32 24.76 19.31
N PHE A 250 24.48 23.74 19.18
CA PHE A 250 23.08 23.77 19.59
C PHE A 250 22.93 24.02 21.10
N ALA A 251 23.74 23.37 21.95
CA ALA A 251 23.71 23.53 23.40
C ALA A 251 24.02 24.97 23.86
N LYS A 252 24.80 25.73 23.09
CA LYS A 252 25.14 27.13 23.39
C LYS A 252 24.02 28.12 23.05
N LEU A 253 23.06 27.71 22.22
CA LEU A 253 21.97 28.58 21.79
C LEU A 253 20.89 28.67 22.86
N GLN A 254 20.26 29.84 22.95
CA GLN A 254 19.05 30.01 23.72
C GLN A 254 17.85 29.51 22.91
N HIS A 255 17.27 28.41 23.36
CA HIS A 255 16.12 27.80 22.69
C HIS A 255 14.80 28.39 23.19
N LYS A 256 14.02 28.94 22.26
CA LYS A 256 12.70 29.51 22.55
C LYS A 256 11.63 28.44 22.77
N TYR A 257 11.77 27.28 22.15
CA TYR A 257 10.75 26.25 22.10
C TYR A 257 11.18 24.95 22.79
N PRO A 258 10.23 24.14 23.28
CA PRO A 258 10.52 22.80 23.77
C PRO A 258 11.09 21.93 22.63
N ARG A 259 12.02 21.04 22.99
CA ARG A 259 12.82 20.28 22.03
C ARG A 259 12.37 18.83 21.96
N ILE A 260 12.26 18.31 20.74
CA ILE A 260 11.89 16.92 20.47
C ILE A 260 13.07 16.30 19.73
N LEU A 261 13.67 15.26 20.30
CA LEU A 261 14.85 14.62 19.73
C LEU A 261 14.44 13.45 18.83
N LEU A 262 15.03 13.36 17.64
CA LEU A 262 14.91 12.25 16.72
C LEU A 262 16.29 11.62 16.51
N THR A 263 16.39 10.32 16.73
CA THR A 263 17.58 9.51 16.41
C THR A 263 17.16 8.31 15.58
N HIS A 264 18.10 7.65 14.90
CA HIS A 264 17.81 6.35 14.31
C HIS A 264 18.02 5.26 15.36
N VAL A 265 19.27 5.06 15.80
CA VAL A 265 19.57 4.08 16.85
C VAL A 265 19.06 4.59 18.22
N PRO A 266 18.37 3.74 18.99
CA PRO A 266 17.92 4.06 20.34
C PRO A 266 19.03 4.51 21.29
N LEU A 267 18.68 5.32 22.29
CA LEU A 267 19.60 5.64 23.37
C LEU A 267 19.81 4.42 24.28
N TRP A 268 20.92 4.43 25.00
CA TRP A 268 21.26 3.37 25.96
C TRP A 268 20.12 3.15 26.96
N ARG A 269 19.80 1.87 27.17
CA ARG A 269 18.76 1.40 28.09
C ARG A 269 19.16 0.08 28.73
N ASP A 270 18.68 -0.14 29.94
CA ASP A 270 18.83 -1.40 30.67
C ASP A 270 17.62 -2.31 30.44
N PRO A 271 17.76 -3.44 29.72
CA PRO A 271 16.64 -4.33 29.40
C PRO A 271 16.09 -5.08 30.63
N GLU A 272 16.83 -5.13 31.75
CA GLU A 272 16.37 -5.79 32.97
C GLU A 272 15.37 -4.92 33.74
N THR A 273 15.57 -3.60 33.73
CA THR A 273 14.76 -2.65 34.50
C THR A 273 13.78 -1.84 33.64
N GLN A 274 14.13 -1.57 32.38
CA GLN A 274 13.33 -0.75 31.47
C GLN A 274 12.59 -1.60 30.45
N THR A 275 11.36 -1.98 30.79
CA THR A 275 10.48 -2.73 29.88
C THR A 275 9.77 -1.81 28.88
N CYS A 276 9.66 -2.28 27.64
CA CYS A 276 9.14 -1.52 26.48
C CYS A 276 7.65 -1.17 26.49
N GLY A 277 6.91 -1.54 27.53
CA GLY A 277 5.47 -1.33 27.63
C GLY A 277 4.62 -2.30 26.78
N PRO A 278 3.28 -2.14 26.81
CA PRO A 278 2.32 -3.14 26.31
C PRO A 278 2.15 -3.14 24.78
N ASP A 279 2.59 -2.11 24.07
CA ASP A 279 2.40 -1.97 22.62
C ASP A 279 3.50 -2.68 21.80
N ARG A 280 4.55 -3.19 22.46
CA ARG A 280 5.57 -4.07 21.86
C ARG A 280 4.94 -5.38 21.40
N GLU A 281 5.26 -5.86 20.20
CA GLU A 281 4.81 -7.17 19.72
C GLU A 281 5.62 -8.33 20.28
N SER A 282 6.93 -8.14 20.43
CA SER A 282 7.82 -9.13 21.00
C SER A 282 7.62 -9.28 22.50
N ASN A 283 7.46 -10.52 22.96
CA ASN A 283 7.44 -10.85 24.38
C ASN A 283 8.84 -11.00 24.99
N LYS A 284 9.89 -10.84 24.17
CA LYS A 284 11.28 -10.91 24.64
C LYS A 284 11.72 -9.52 25.14
N PRO A 285 12.59 -9.46 26.16
CA PRO A 285 13.27 -8.23 26.55
C PRO A 285 13.96 -7.55 25.37
N PHE A 286 14.20 -6.25 25.48
CA PHE A 286 14.93 -5.49 24.47
C PHE A 286 16.34 -6.11 24.27
N PRO A 287 16.76 -6.43 23.04
CA PRO A 287 18.04 -7.08 22.82
C PRO A 287 19.19 -6.06 22.90
N LEU A 288 20.18 -6.30 23.75
CA LEU A 288 21.46 -5.57 23.71
C LEU A 288 22.46 -6.36 22.87
N MET A 289 22.70 -5.91 21.64
CA MET A 289 23.56 -6.60 20.68
C MET A 289 24.48 -5.60 19.97
N LYS A 290 25.69 -6.06 19.68
CA LYS A 290 26.69 -5.35 18.88
C LYS A 290 27.27 -6.32 17.85
N GLY A 291 27.39 -5.87 16.62
CA GLY A 291 28.05 -6.61 15.57
C GLY A 291 28.68 -5.70 14.53
N VAL A 292 29.00 -6.27 13.36
CA VAL A 292 29.59 -5.50 12.26
C VAL A 292 28.53 -4.54 11.72
N GLN A 293 28.83 -3.24 11.75
CA GLN A 293 27.96 -2.17 11.25
C GLN A 293 26.55 -2.14 11.87
N TYR A 294 26.37 -2.66 13.09
CA TYR A 294 25.12 -2.48 13.84
C TYR A 294 25.35 -2.55 15.35
N GLN A 295 24.54 -1.79 16.09
CA GLN A 295 24.42 -1.85 17.54
C GLN A 295 22.98 -1.44 17.91
N THR A 296 22.30 -2.18 18.78
CA THR A 296 20.86 -1.96 19.06
C THR A 296 20.57 -0.74 19.94
N VAL A 297 21.60 -0.19 20.58
CA VAL A 297 21.58 1.07 21.34
C VAL A 297 22.91 1.78 21.14
N ILE A 298 22.96 3.10 21.25
CA ILE A 298 24.25 3.80 21.35
C ILE A 298 24.82 3.70 22.76
N ASP A 299 26.09 4.05 22.93
CA ASP A 299 26.79 3.95 24.21
C ASP A 299 26.20 4.92 25.26
N TYR A 300 26.33 4.55 26.53
CA TYR A 300 25.75 5.30 27.64
C TYR A 300 26.25 6.75 27.71
N ASP A 301 27.57 6.96 27.59
CA ASP A 301 28.16 8.29 27.69
C ASP A 301 27.68 9.22 26.56
N ILE A 302 27.58 8.71 25.34
CA ILE A 302 27.01 9.44 24.19
C ILE A 302 25.54 9.74 24.43
N SER A 303 24.78 8.78 24.96
CA SER A 303 23.37 8.99 25.32
C SER A 303 23.20 10.13 26.34
N GLN A 304 24.06 10.19 27.35
CA GLN A 304 24.05 11.26 28.35
C GLN A 304 24.47 12.61 27.77
N GLU A 305 25.48 12.65 26.90
CA GLU A 305 25.89 13.87 26.18
C GLU A 305 24.73 14.44 25.35
N VAL A 306 24.09 13.60 24.52
CA VAL A 306 22.94 13.99 23.70
C VAL A 306 21.77 14.49 24.55
N LEU A 307 21.42 13.79 25.63
CA LEU A 307 20.33 14.20 26.53
C LEU A 307 20.65 15.52 27.25
N ASN A 308 21.88 15.71 27.71
CA ASN A 308 22.30 16.93 28.42
C ASN A 308 22.35 18.16 27.50
N ASP A 309 22.83 17.99 26.27
CA ASP A 309 22.97 19.08 25.30
C ASP A 309 21.61 19.49 24.69
N ILE A 310 20.78 18.50 24.35
CA ILE A 310 19.47 18.76 23.73
C ILE A 310 18.40 19.06 24.78
N GLN A 311 18.41 18.37 25.93
CA GLN A 311 17.39 18.45 26.98
C GLN A 311 15.95 18.37 26.42
N PRO A 312 15.60 17.26 25.73
CA PRO A 312 14.32 17.10 25.07
C PRO A 312 13.18 16.87 26.07
N ILE A 313 11.97 17.24 25.67
CA ILE A 313 10.73 16.87 26.39
C ILE A 313 10.27 15.45 26.03
N VAL A 314 10.63 14.96 24.84
CA VAL A 314 10.40 13.59 24.36
C VAL A 314 11.40 13.28 23.25
N LEU A 315 11.77 12.02 23.10
CA LEU A 315 12.59 11.55 22.00
C LEU A 315 12.00 10.33 21.28
N PHE A 316 12.30 10.21 19.99
CA PHE A 316 11.84 9.13 19.14
C PHE A 316 13.01 8.49 18.38
N SER A 317 13.07 7.16 18.38
CA SER A 317 14.08 6.35 17.69
C SER A 317 13.47 5.35 16.71
N GLY A 318 14.29 4.71 15.87
CA GLY A 318 13.93 3.59 14.97
C GLY A 318 14.75 2.32 15.31
N ASP A 319 15.29 1.63 14.30
CA ASP A 319 16.24 0.50 14.37
C ASP A 319 15.70 -0.82 14.95
N ASP A 320 15.03 -0.82 16.12
CA ASP A 320 14.51 -2.08 16.73
C ASP A 320 13.31 -2.67 15.97
N HIS A 321 12.74 -1.91 15.03
CA HIS A 321 11.53 -2.19 14.24
C HIS A 321 10.23 -2.40 15.04
N ASP A 322 10.30 -2.68 16.34
CA ASP A 322 9.17 -2.87 17.23
C ASP A 322 8.99 -1.67 18.17
N TYR A 323 7.78 -1.51 18.71
CA TYR A 323 7.50 -0.43 19.62
C TYR A 323 8.22 -0.67 20.95
N CYS A 324 8.87 0.37 21.47
CA CYS A 324 9.43 0.36 22.82
C CYS A 324 9.30 1.73 23.46
N LYS A 325 8.66 1.81 24.62
CA LYS A 325 8.51 3.04 25.38
C LYS A 325 9.22 2.93 26.73
N ILE A 326 10.17 3.83 26.99
CA ILE A 326 10.96 3.89 28.23
C ILE A 326 11.18 5.35 28.66
N SER A 327 11.83 5.54 29.82
CA SER A 327 12.19 6.87 30.33
C SER A 327 13.66 6.92 30.71
N HIS A 328 14.36 7.97 30.26
CA HIS A 328 15.76 8.24 30.57
C HIS A 328 15.85 9.27 31.68
N ARG A 329 16.66 8.97 32.70
CA ARG A 329 17.07 9.94 33.72
C ARG A 329 18.43 10.49 33.33
N TYR A 330 18.57 11.81 33.37
CA TYR A 330 19.81 12.49 33.02
C TYR A 330 19.96 13.77 33.85
N GLN A 331 21.18 14.28 33.93
CA GLN A 331 21.49 15.53 34.62
C GLN A 331 21.67 16.65 33.59
N ALA A 332 20.96 17.76 33.77
CA ALA A 332 21.14 18.94 32.95
C ALA A 332 21.04 20.21 33.81
N ASN A 333 22.05 21.09 33.69
CA ASN A 333 22.14 22.32 34.48
C ASN A 333 22.03 22.08 36.01
N GLY A 334 22.64 21.00 36.50
CA GLY A 334 22.63 20.62 37.92
C GLY A 334 21.27 20.13 38.45
N LYS A 335 20.32 19.80 37.57
CA LYS A 335 19.01 19.24 37.92
C LYS A 335 18.80 17.90 37.24
N GLU A 336 18.21 16.96 37.97
CA GLU A 336 17.71 15.72 37.39
C GLU A 336 16.54 16.04 36.46
N LYS A 337 16.58 15.48 35.26
CA LYS A 337 15.52 15.54 34.27
C LYS A 337 15.17 14.14 33.80
N VAL A 338 13.95 14.01 33.29
CA VAL A 338 13.44 12.79 32.69
C VAL A 338 13.00 13.10 31.27
N ALA A 339 13.39 12.26 30.31
CA ALA A 339 12.88 12.31 28.95
C ALA A 339 12.30 10.95 28.58
N GLU A 340 11.11 10.94 28.01
CA GLU A 340 10.49 9.73 27.48
C GLU A 340 11.10 9.40 26.11
N GLU A 341 11.47 8.13 25.90
CA GLU A 341 11.85 7.61 24.59
C GLU A 341 10.79 6.65 24.07
N ILE A 342 10.39 6.88 22.80
CA ILE A 342 9.56 5.96 22.04
C ILE A 342 10.36 5.50 20.81
N THR A 343 10.78 4.24 20.83
CA THR A 343 11.24 3.55 19.63
C THR A 343 10.03 3.28 18.74
N VAL A 344 10.01 3.95 17.60
CA VAL A 344 8.94 3.94 16.61
C VAL A 344 9.00 2.65 15.84
N LYS A 345 7.85 2.02 15.72
CA LYS A 345 7.69 0.78 14.98
C LYS A 345 7.96 0.99 13.49
N SER A 346 8.59 0.00 12.85
CA SER A 346 8.86 0.04 11.42
C SER A 346 7.54 0.16 10.63
N CYS A 347 7.58 0.98 9.58
CA CYS A 347 6.49 1.12 8.62
C CYS A 347 6.54 0.08 7.50
N ALA A 348 7.60 -0.72 7.44
CA ALA A 348 7.81 -1.77 6.45
C ALA A 348 7.19 -3.11 6.86
N MET A 349 6.82 -3.92 5.87
CA MET A 349 6.18 -5.22 6.11
C MET A 349 7.16 -6.41 6.13
N ASN A 350 8.45 -6.18 5.93
CA ASN A 350 9.52 -7.19 5.84
C ASN A 350 10.48 -7.20 7.03
N MET A 351 10.17 -6.48 8.12
CA MET A 351 11.09 -6.27 9.25
C MET A 351 10.79 -7.14 10.48
N GLY A 352 10.22 -8.33 10.26
CA GLY A 352 9.99 -9.30 11.35
C GLY A 352 8.85 -8.98 12.33
N ILE A 353 8.10 -7.90 12.07
CA ILE A 353 6.91 -7.49 12.85
C ILE A 353 5.61 -7.80 12.11
N ASN A 354 4.52 -8.11 12.82
CA ASN A 354 3.24 -8.46 12.19
C ASN A 354 2.33 -7.25 11.95
N ARG A 355 2.55 -6.15 12.65
CA ARG A 355 1.67 -4.96 12.64
C ARG A 355 2.47 -3.68 12.40
N PRO A 356 2.94 -3.41 11.18
CA PRO A 356 3.65 -2.16 10.85
C PRO A 356 2.86 -0.92 11.29
N ALA A 357 3.54 0.15 11.66
CA ALA A 357 2.90 1.36 12.15
C ALA A 357 3.71 2.62 11.82
N ILE A 358 3.12 3.78 12.06
CA ILE A 358 3.79 5.08 12.09
C ILE A 358 3.46 5.75 13.42
N GLN A 359 4.32 6.66 13.88
CA GLN A 359 4.05 7.44 15.08
C GLN A 359 3.43 8.79 14.70
N LEU A 360 2.31 9.16 15.32
CA LEU A 360 1.68 10.47 15.13
C LEU A 360 1.95 11.35 16.34
N LEU A 361 2.30 12.59 16.07
CA LEU A 361 2.66 13.59 17.07
C LEU A 361 1.84 14.86 16.80
N SER A 362 1.08 15.28 17.79
CA SER A 362 0.24 16.47 17.76
C SER A 362 0.86 17.53 18.66
N LEU A 363 1.18 18.68 18.09
CA LEU A 363 1.92 19.76 18.75
C LEU A 363 1.03 20.97 18.95
N TYR A 364 0.97 21.46 20.19
CA TYR A 364 0.23 22.66 20.53
C TYR A 364 0.92 23.43 21.66
N ASN A 365 1.52 24.57 21.31
CA ASN A 365 2.22 25.43 22.26
C ASN A 365 1.93 26.93 22.00
N PRO A 366 0.72 27.42 22.34
CA PRO A 366 0.32 28.81 22.06
C PRO A 366 1.11 29.82 22.89
N SER A 367 1.51 29.45 24.10
CA SER A 367 2.23 30.33 25.05
C SER A 367 3.73 30.37 24.81
N GLY A 368 4.27 29.55 23.89
CA GLY A 368 5.71 29.37 23.72
C GLY A 368 6.39 28.87 25.00
N SER A 369 5.69 28.08 25.80
CA SER A 369 6.20 27.56 27.06
C SER A 369 7.15 26.38 26.81
N LEU A 370 8.13 26.17 27.69
CA LEU A 370 9.05 25.03 27.65
C LEU A 370 8.50 23.79 28.41
N ARG A 371 7.17 23.72 28.59
CA ARG A 371 6.53 22.67 29.38
C ARG A 371 6.27 21.41 28.55
N GLU A 372 6.14 20.28 29.25
CA GLU A 372 5.90 18.95 28.67
C GLU A 372 4.45 18.74 28.19
N ASP A 373 3.49 19.57 28.62
CA ASP A 373 2.08 19.48 28.25
C ASP A 373 1.76 20.04 26.84
N THR A 374 2.79 20.25 26.03
CA THR A 374 2.74 20.90 24.71
C THR A 374 2.67 19.92 23.54
N TYR A 375 2.77 18.61 23.80
CA TYR A 375 2.64 17.55 22.80
C TYR A 375 1.72 16.42 23.24
N GLN A 376 1.15 15.71 22.27
CA GLN A 376 0.45 14.44 22.45
C GLN A 376 0.88 13.49 21.34
N THR A 377 0.98 12.20 21.64
CA THR A 377 1.47 11.21 20.67
C THR A 377 0.58 9.97 20.64
N ASN A 378 0.41 9.37 19.47
CA ASN A 378 -0.40 8.18 19.28
C ASN A 378 0.17 7.30 18.16
N ILE A 379 0.28 5.99 18.42
CA ILE A 379 0.69 5.02 17.40
C ILE A 379 -0.45 4.81 16.39
N CYS A 380 -0.11 4.85 15.10
CA CYS A 380 -1.06 4.56 14.02
C CYS A 380 -0.65 3.30 13.27
N TYR A 381 -1.35 2.20 13.54
CA TYR A 381 -1.14 0.94 12.85
C TYR A 381 -1.54 1.00 11.38
N LEU A 382 -0.63 0.54 10.52
CA LEU A 382 -0.89 0.28 9.12
C LEU A 382 -1.67 -1.03 8.97
N PRO A 383 -2.36 -1.24 7.84
CA PRO A 383 -3.03 -2.50 7.53
C PRO A 383 -2.09 -3.69 7.62
N ASN A 384 -2.59 -4.81 8.17
CA ASN A 384 -1.85 -6.06 8.20
C ASN A 384 -1.45 -6.45 6.76
N PRO A 385 -0.15 -6.60 6.47
CA PRO A 385 0.33 -6.85 5.12
C PRO A 385 0.03 -8.27 4.63
N TYR A 386 -0.13 -9.24 5.53
CA TYR A 386 -0.29 -10.66 5.20
C TYR A 386 -1.75 -11.07 5.02
N THR A 387 -2.72 -10.34 5.59
CA THR A 387 -4.14 -10.64 5.41
C THR A 387 -4.58 -10.59 3.94
N PRO A 388 -4.27 -9.54 3.15
CA PRO A 388 -4.58 -9.52 1.72
C PRO A 388 -3.97 -10.70 0.97
N LEU A 389 -2.69 -11.03 1.23
CA LEU A 389 -1.99 -12.15 0.58
C LEU A 389 -2.71 -13.47 0.82
N LYS A 390 -3.09 -13.76 2.07
CA LYS A 390 -3.85 -14.97 2.42
C LYS A 390 -5.19 -15.03 1.69
N MET A 391 -5.90 -13.90 1.61
CA MET A 391 -7.22 -13.84 0.96
C MET A 391 -7.13 -13.93 -0.56
N TYR A 392 -6.11 -13.34 -1.18
CA TYR A 392 -5.85 -13.50 -2.61
C TYR A 392 -5.51 -14.97 -2.94
N SER A 393 -4.64 -15.61 -2.15
CA SER A 393 -4.33 -17.03 -2.32
C SER A 393 -5.56 -17.92 -2.16
N PHE A 394 -6.39 -17.66 -1.13
CA PHE A 394 -7.63 -18.39 -0.92
C PHE A 394 -8.61 -18.21 -2.11
N MET A 395 -8.78 -16.97 -2.59
CA MET A 395 -9.64 -16.68 -3.75
C MET A 395 -9.11 -17.32 -5.03
N ALA A 396 -7.79 -17.41 -5.21
CA ALA A 396 -7.17 -18.11 -6.34
C ALA A 396 -7.47 -19.61 -6.31
N ILE A 397 -7.32 -20.26 -5.16
CA ILE A 397 -7.67 -21.67 -4.97
C ILE A 397 -9.16 -21.88 -5.22
N LEU A 398 -10.03 -21.04 -4.65
CA LEU A 398 -11.48 -21.11 -4.84
C LEU A 398 -11.87 -20.95 -6.32
N SER A 399 -11.25 -19.99 -7.02
CA SER A 399 -11.48 -19.77 -8.45
C SER A 399 -11.04 -20.96 -9.28
N PHE A 400 -9.86 -21.53 -8.99
CA PHE A 400 -9.36 -22.72 -9.66
C PHE A 400 -10.28 -23.93 -9.45
N SER A 401 -10.66 -24.22 -8.20
CA SER A 401 -11.59 -25.29 -7.87
C SER A 401 -12.97 -25.10 -8.52
N ALA A 402 -13.48 -23.87 -8.56
CA ALA A 402 -14.73 -23.57 -9.24
C ALA A 402 -14.65 -23.84 -10.75
N LEU A 403 -13.56 -23.42 -11.40
CA LEU A 403 -13.33 -23.69 -12.83
C LEU A 403 -13.19 -25.19 -13.10
N VAL A 404 -12.48 -25.93 -12.26
CA VAL A 404 -12.38 -27.40 -12.37
C VAL A 404 -13.77 -28.03 -12.25
N PHE A 405 -14.56 -27.62 -11.27
CA PHE A 405 -15.89 -28.18 -11.06
C PHE A 405 -16.84 -27.89 -12.23
N ILE A 406 -16.83 -26.67 -12.75
CA ILE A 406 -17.66 -26.25 -13.88
C ILE A 406 -17.30 -27.01 -15.17
N HIS A 407 -16.02 -27.22 -15.45
CA HIS A 407 -15.56 -27.78 -16.73
C HIS A 407 -15.47 -29.30 -16.75
N PHE A 408 -15.14 -29.95 -15.63
CA PHE A 408 -14.98 -31.40 -15.56
C PHE A 408 -16.18 -32.14 -14.96
N PHE A 409 -17.08 -31.43 -14.27
CA PHE A 409 -18.28 -32.00 -13.65
C PHE A 409 -19.55 -31.16 -13.92
N PRO A 410 -19.87 -30.83 -15.20
CA PRO A 410 -20.97 -29.92 -15.55
C PRO A 410 -22.34 -30.45 -15.13
N LYS A 411 -22.56 -31.78 -15.18
CA LYS A 411 -23.83 -32.41 -14.78
C LYS A 411 -24.10 -32.25 -13.29
N GLU A 412 -23.10 -32.57 -12.45
CA GLU A 412 -23.16 -32.39 -11.01
C GLU A 412 -23.31 -30.91 -10.64
N PHE A 413 -22.57 -30.03 -11.31
CA PHE A 413 -22.69 -28.59 -11.15
C PHE A 413 -24.11 -28.10 -11.44
N ASN A 414 -24.67 -28.48 -12.59
CA ASN A 414 -26.03 -28.14 -13.00
C ASN A 414 -27.05 -28.68 -11.99
N ASN A 415 -26.96 -29.96 -11.61
CA ASN A 415 -27.87 -30.56 -10.65
C ASN A 415 -27.87 -29.83 -9.30
N ILE A 416 -26.70 -29.48 -8.77
CA ILE A 416 -26.59 -28.79 -7.48
C ILE A 416 -27.07 -27.34 -7.57
N LEU A 417 -26.65 -26.61 -8.62
CA LEU A 417 -26.95 -25.19 -8.75
C LEU A 417 -28.40 -24.96 -9.17
N VAL A 418 -28.87 -25.63 -10.22
CA VAL A 418 -30.23 -25.48 -10.75
C VAL A 418 -31.26 -25.91 -9.72
N SER A 419 -31.07 -27.05 -9.05
CA SER A 419 -32.02 -27.49 -8.02
C SER A 419 -32.13 -26.51 -6.84
N ARG A 420 -31.05 -25.80 -6.48
CA ARG A 420 -31.08 -24.79 -5.41
C ARG A 420 -31.71 -23.48 -5.89
N ILE A 421 -31.38 -23.04 -7.10
CA ILE A 421 -31.92 -21.81 -7.68
C ILE A 421 -33.42 -21.98 -7.95
N GLU A 422 -33.84 -23.09 -8.56
CA GLU A 422 -35.26 -23.41 -8.78
C GLU A 422 -36.04 -23.47 -7.47
N LYS A 423 -35.50 -24.11 -6.42
CA LYS A 423 -36.15 -24.12 -5.10
C LYS A 423 -36.31 -22.72 -4.51
N THR A 424 -35.31 -21.86 -4.68
CA THR A 424 -35.32 -20.49 -4.15
C THR A 424 -36.29 -19.60 -4.93
N LEU A 425 -36.25 -19.66 -6.26
CA LEU A 425 -37.12 -18.90 -7.15
C LEU A 425 -38.59 -19.37 -7.06
N LYS A 426 -38.83 -20.67 -6.89
CA LYS A 426 -40.17 -21.23 -6.65
C LYS A 426 -40.71 -20.77 -5.30
N LYS A 427 -39.87 -20.71 -4.27
CA LYS A 427 -40.26 -20.16 -2.97
C LYS A 427 -40.65 -18.69 -3.07
N GLU A 428 -39.92 -17.85 -3.80
CA GLU A 428 -40.32 -16.44 -4.02
C GLU A 428 -41.59 -16.29 -4.85
N LYS A 429 -41.80 -17.16 -5.85
CA LYS A 429 -43.01 -17.19 -6.69
C LYS A 429 -44.28 -17.45 -5.88
N ASP A 430 -44.19 -18.23 -4.80
CA ASP A 430 -45.34 -18.49 -3.92
C ASP A 430 -45.75 -17.26 -3.10
N TYR A 431 -44.88 -16.23 -2.97
CA TYR A 431 -45.17 -14.99 -2.22
C TYR A 431 -45.50 -13.77 -3.10
N LEU A 432 -45.27 -13.82 -4.42
CA LEU A 432 -45.44 -12.69 -5.34
C LEU A 432 -46.31 -13.06 -6.55
N PRO A 433 -47.49 -12.43 -6.75
CA PRO A 433 -48.28 -12.65 -7.96
C PRO A 433 -47.55 -12.08 -9.18
N LEU A 434 -47.20 -12.95 -10.13
CA LEU A 434 -46.47 -12.58 -11.35
C LEU A 434 -47.39 -11.89 -12.37
N PRO A 435 -46.86 -10.93 -13.16
CA PRO A 435 -47.63 -10.27 -14.21
C PRO A 435 -47.95 -11.23 -15.38
N VAL A 436 -49.13 -11.06 -15.98
CA VAL A 436 -49.71 -11.93 -17.02
C VAL A 436 -48.85 -11.98 -18.31
N THR A 437 -48.01 -10.97 -18.54
CA THR A 437 -47.07 -10.90 -19.68
C THR A 437 -45.64 -10.70 -19.20
N MET A 438 -44.92 -11.81 -19.05
CA MET A 438 -43.50 -11.83 -18.70
C MET A 438 -42.62 -11.85 -19.96
N PRO A 439 -41.63 -10.94 -20.09
CA PRO A 439 -40.61 -10.99 -21.15
C PRO A 439 -39.88 -12.33 -21.17
N SER A 440 -39.51 -12.84 -22.35
CA SER A 440 -38.84 -14.15 -22.52
C SER A 440 -37.52 -14.28 -21.75
N GLY A 441 -36.77 -13.18 -21.60
CA GLY A 441 -35.56 -13.13 -20.78
C GLY A 441 -35.84 -13.28 -19.28
N LEU A 442 -36.97 -12.76 -18.79
CA LEU A 442 -37.37 -12.87 -17.40
C LEU A 442 -37.88 -14.29 -17.09
N ARG A 443 -38.55 -14.94 -18.04
CA ARG A 443 -38.95 -16.37 -17.92
C ARG A 443 -37.75 -17.31 -17.83
N THR A 444 -36.72 -17.12 -18.66
CA THR A 444 -35.53 -17.98 -18.64
C THR A 444 -34.67 -17.81 -17.38
N ILE A 445 -34.69 -16.62 -16.74
CA ILE A 445 -34.11 -16.39 -15.42
C ILE A 445 -34.91 -17.12 -14.34
N MET A 446 -36.25 -17.04 -14.40
CA MET A 446 -37.14 -17.69 -13.43
C MET A 446 -37.09 -19.22 -13.48
N ASP A 447 -36.93 -19.79 -14.67
CA ASP A 447 -36.84 -21.25 -14.87
C ASP A 447 -35.41 -21.78 -14.66
N GLY A 448 -34.46 -20.95 -14.19
CA GLY A 448 -33.08 -21.36 -13.89
C GLY A 448 -32.23 -21.78 -15.10
N SER A 449 -32.83 -21.92 -16.29
CA SER A 449 -32.19 -22.36 -17.54
C SER A 449 -31.02 -21.49 -17.99
N ILE A 450 -30.96 -20.24 -17.52
CA ILE A 450 -29.85 -19.31 -17.73
C ILE A 450 -28.58 -19.72 -16.95
N PHE A 451 -28.69 -20.55 -15.92
CA PHE A 451 -27.54 -20.98 -15.11
C PHE A 451 -26.94 -22.32 -15.57
N LEU A 452 -27.55 -22.97 -16.55
CA LEU A 452 -27.05 -24.24 -17.10
C LEU A 452 -25.72 -24.04 -17.84
N VAL A 453 -24.78 -24.95 -17.56
CA VAL A 453 -23.54 -25.14 -18.31
C VAL A 453 -23.74 -26.29 -19.28
N ASP A 454 -23.18 -26.19 -20.49
CA ASP A 454 -23.25 -27.27 -21.47
C ASP A 454 -22.45 -28.50 -20.99
N ASP A 455 -22.97 -29.70 -21.25
CA ASP A 455 -22.34 -30.96 -20.87
C ASP A 455 -21.15 -31.33 -21.79
N ASN A 456 -20.99 -30.64 -22.92
CA ASN A 456 -19.94 -30.88 -23.92
C ASN A 456 -18.74 -29.91 -23.77
N THR A 457 -18.24 -29.72 -22.56
CA THR A 457 -17.02 -28.91 -22.31
C THR A 457 -15.76 -29.66 -22.75
N LYS A 458 -14.89 -29.01 -23.54
CA LYS A 458 -13.58 -29.57 -23.89
C LYS A 458 -12.55 -29.16 -22.83
N THR A 459 -11.54 -30.00 -22.60
CA THR A 459 -10.41 -29.67 -21.71
C THR A 459 -9.73 -28.35 -22.08
N MET A 460 -9.70 -28.00 -23.38
CA MET A 460 -9.16 -26.71 -23.84
C MET A 460 -9.96 -25.52 -23.31
N ASP A 461 -11.28 -25.66 -23.15
CA ASP A 461 -12.16 -24.58 -22.66
C ASP A 461 -11.84 -24.21 -21.20
N PHE A 462 -11.40 -25.18 -20.40
CA PHE A 462 -10.88 -24.95 -19.05
C PHE A 462 -9.62 -24.06 -19.08
N PHE A 463 -8.64 -24.40 -19.91
CA PHE A 463 -7.41 -23.61 -20.02
C PHE A 463 -7.70 -22.20 -20.56
N PHE A 464 -8.56 -22.06 -21.56
CA PHE A 464 -8.99 -20.74 -22.03
C PHE A 464 -9.65 -19.93 -20.90
N SER A 465 -10.54 -20.55 -20.13
CA SER A 465 -11.22 -19.88 -19.01
C SER A 465 -10.26 -19.43 -17.91
N LEU A 466 -9.31 -20.31 -17.55
CA LEU A 466 -8.28 -20.03 -16.55
C LEU A 466 -7.37 -18.90 -17.01
N THR A 467 -6.92 -18.91 -18.27
CA THR A 467 -6.09 -17.86 -18.85
C THR A 467 -6.82 -16.52 -18.88
N ILE A 468 -8.08 -16.49 -19.33
CA ILE A 468 -8.89 -15.26 -19.35
C ILE A 468 -9.01 -14.67 -17.96
N LEU A 469 -9.39 -15.48 -16.97
CA LEU A 469 -9.54 -15.01 -15.59
C LEU A 469 -8.20 -14.50 -15.02
N THR A 470 -7.12 -15.24 -15.25
CA THR A 470 -5.78 -14.87 -14.76
C THR A 470 -5.32 -13.55 -15.35
N ILE A 471 -5.44 -13.37 -16.67
CA ILE A 471 -5.09 -12.10 -17.34
C ILE A 471 -5.96 -10.96 -16.79
N ALA A 472 -7.27 -11.18 -16.65
CA ALA A 472 -8.17 -10.16 -16.14
C ALA A 472 -7.82 -9.74 -14.68
N VAL A 473 -7.48 -10.68 -13.82
CA VAL A 473 -7.03 -10.41 -12.44
C VAL A 473 -5.69 -9.68 -12.42
N LEU A 474 -4.73 -10.09 -13.25
CA LEU A 474 -3.44 -9.41 -13.37
C LEU A 474 -3.60 -7.96 -13.84
N LEU A 475 -4.50 -7.69 -14.80
CA LEU A 475 -4.80 -6.33 -15.24
C LEU A 475 -5.39 -5.47 -14.13
N ILE A 476 -6.22 -6.04 -13.24
CA ILE A 476 -6.70 -5.32 -12.06
C ILE A 476 -5.52 -4.98 -11.15
N PHE A 477 -4.66 -5.94 -10.81
CA PHE A 477 -3.50 -5.67 -9.97
C PHE A 477 -2.60 -4.59 -10.57
N ILE A 478 -2.30 -4.67 -11.87
CA ILE A 478 -1.53 -3.64 -12.58
C ILE A 478 -2.21 -2.28 -12.44
N SER A 479 -3.51 -2.18 -12.75
CA SER A 479 -4.26 -0.93 -12.61
C SER A 479 -4.22 -0.38 -11.19
N TYR A 480 -4.30 -1.23 -10.17
CA TYR A 480 -4.24 -0.80 -8.77
C TYR A 480 -2.84 -0.40 -8.35
N PHE A 481 -1.79 -1.00 -8.91
CA PHE A 481 -0.40 -0.72 -8.57
C PHE A 481 0.16 0.50 -9.33
N THR A 482 -0.37 0.78 -10.52
CA THR A 482 0.02 1.94 -11.35
C THR A 482 -0.80 3.19 -11.07
N ASN A 483 -2.12 3.07 -10.81
CA ASN A 483 -2.99 4.22 -10.50
C ASN A 483 -3.06 4.51 -8.98
N ILE A 484 -1.92 4.48 -8.30
CA ILE A 484 -1.81 4.95 -6.91
C ILE A 484 -1.42 6.40 -6.91
#